data_AF-A0A8E2F8T8-F1
#
_entry.id   AF-A0A8E2F8T8-F1
#
_cell.length_a   1.000
_cell.length_b   1.000
_cell.length_c   1.000
_cell.angle_alpha   90.00
_cell.angle_beta   90.00
_cell.angle_gamma   90.00
#
_symmetry.space_group_name_H-M   'P 1'
#
loop_
_entity.id
_entity.type
_entity.pdbx_description
1 polymer ?
#
loop_
_entity_poly.entity_id
_entity_poly.type
_entity_poly.pdbx_seq_one_letter_code
_entity_poly.pdbx_strand_id
1 'polypeptide(L)'
;MAALPPVADLPSLPTSALTTVLDLLFEPSPPLHTLSTPLLQSAAFPSYPALIAAIQTQLTALASSTSPDATATLSEILCAHPRLGEKKVDSEQSRAEQAQLNKGGQEEAEALAKLNREYEEVFPGLRYV
;
A
#
# COMPACT_ATOMS: atom_id res chain seq x y z
N MET A 1 -6.94 -15.73 -9.01
CA MET A 1 -6.41 -14.36 -9.18
C MET A 1 -7.60 -13.45 -9.42
N ALA A 2 -7.87 -12.53 -8.50
CA ALA A 2 -8.90 -11.52 -8.73
C ALA A 2 -8.41 -10.56 -9.83
N ALA A 3 -9.26 -10.32 -10.83
CA ALA A 3 -8.94 -9.44 -11.94
C ALA A 3 -9.43 -8.02 -11.64
N LEU A 4 -8.64 -7.04 -12.08
CA LEU A 4 -9.06 -5.64 -12.05
C LEU A 4 -10.26 -5.44 -13.00
N PRO A 5 -11.35 -4.78 -12.55
CA PRO A 5 -12.47 -4.44 -13.42
C PRO A 5 -12.06 -3.41 -14.49
N PRO A 6 -12.90 -3.12 -15.49
CA PRO A 6 -12.68 -1.97 -16.36
C PRO A 6 -12.63 -0.68 -15.53
N VAL A 7 -11.58 0.13 -15.74
CA VAL A 7 -11.39 1.39 -14.98
C VAL A 7 -12.56 2.36 -15.13
N ALA A 8 -13.28 2.31 -16.25
CA ALA A 8 -14.44 3.14 -16.52
C ALA A 8 -15.66 2.79 -15.64
N ASP A 9 -15.70 1.57 -15.10
CA ASP A 9 -16.82 1.09 -14.30
C ASP A 9 -16.67 1.48 -12.82
N LEU A 10 -15.47 1.87 -12.38
CA LEU A 10 -15.16 2.15 -10.97
C LEU A 10 -16.18 3.09 -10.30
N PRO A 11 -16.61 4.22 -10.89
CA PRO A 11 -17.56 5.13 -10.23
C PRO A 11 -18.92 4.50 -9.88
N SER A 12 -19.29 3.42 -10.57
CA SER A 12 -20.56 2.70 -10.37
C SER A 12 -20.47 1.52 -9.41
N LEU A 13 -19.25 1.14 -8.99
CA LEU A 13 -19.03 -0.01 -8.13
C LEU A 13 -19.34 0.31 -6.66
N PRO A 14 -19.75 -0.69 -5.86
CA PRO A 14 -19.90 -0.53 -4.43
C PRO A 14 -18.54 -0.25 -3.78
N THR A 15 -18.54 0.46 -2.65
CA THR A 15 -17.32 0.80 -1.89
C THR A 15 -16.46 -0.44 -1.59
N SER A 16 -17.05 -1.58 -1.27
CA SER A 16 -16.31 -2.82 -1.02
C SER A 16 -15.52 -3.32 -2.24
N ALA A 17 -16.04 -3.12 -3.45
CA ALA A 17 -15.31 -3.47 -4.67
C ALA A 17 -14.20 -2.45 -4.96
N LEU A 18 -14.41 -1.18 -4.64
CA LEU A 18 -13.39 -0.14 -4.75
C LEU A 18 -12.22 -0.37 -3.79
N THR A 19 -12.50 -0.74 -2.54
CA THR A 19 -11.46 -1.10 -1.57
C THR A 19 -10.69 -2.32 -2.04
N THR A 20 -11.36 -3.34 -2.60
CA THR A 20 -10.66 -4.48 -3.23
C THR A 20 -9.77 -4.05 -4.39
N VAL A 21 -10.21 -3.12 -5.25
CA VAL A 21 -9.35 -2.60 -6.33
C VAL A 21 -8.12 -1.89 -5.75
N LEU A 22 -8.28 -1.12 -4.68
CA LEU A 22 -7.16 -0.48 -3.99
C LEU A 22 -6.21 -1.52 -3.39
N ASP A 23 -6.73 -2.55 -2.71
CA ASP A 23 -5.96 -3.67 -2.14
C ASP A 23 -5.27 -4.53 -3.20
N LEU A 24 -5.76 -4.50 -4.45
CA LEU A 24 -5.12 -5.18 -5.57
C LEU A 24 -3.96 -4.38 -6.14
N LEU A 25 -4.04 -3.05 -6.11
CA LEU A 25 -3.06 -2.13 -6.67
C LEU A 25 -1.99 -1.69 -5.67
N PHE A 26 -2.34 -1.66 -4.39
CA PHE A 26 -1.54 -1.17 -3.27
C PHE A 26 -1.72 -2.09 -2.07
N GLU A 27 -0.84 -2.00 -1.08
CA GLU A 27 -1.03 -2.80 0.12
C GLU A 27 -2.29 -2.39 0.91
N PRO A 28 -3.02 -3.36 1.48
CA PRO A 28 -4.24 -3.09 2.21
C PRO A 28 -4.06 -2.06 3.32
N SER A 29 -4.75 -0.92 3.17
CA SER A 29 -4.55 0.25 4.01
C SER A 29 -5.88 1.00 4.20
N PRO A 30 -6.52 0.87 5.39
CA PRO A 30 -7.75 1.62 5.68
C PRO A 30 -7.63 3.15 5.52
N PRO A 31 -6.50 3.80 5.86
CA PRO A 31 -6.31 5.21 5.57
C PRO A 31 -6.27 5.52 4.07
N LEU A 32 -5.64 4.67 3.25
CA LEU A 32 -5.64 4.82 1.79
C LEU A 32 -7.05 4.64 1.20
N HIS A 33 -7.82 3.69 1.72
CA HIS A 33 -9.23 3.51 1.33
C HIS A 33 -10.04 4.77 1.58
N THR A 34 -9.88 5.35 2.77
CA THR A 34 -10.58 6.58 3.18
C THR A 34 -10.21 7.75 2.27
N LEU A 35 -8.92 7.88 1.91
CA LEU A 35 -8.40 8.95 1.07
C LEU A 35 -8.84 8.83 -0.40
N SER A 36 -8.77 7.63 -0.96
CA SER A 36 -8.86 7.43 -2.42
C SER A 36 -10.23 6.91 -2.88
N THR A 37 -11.04 6.26 -2.04
CA THR A 37 -12.39 5.82 -2.44
C THR A 37 -13.26 6.96 -3.01
N PRO A 38 -13.32 8.16 -2.40
CA PRO A 38 -14.07 9.28 -2.97
C PRO A 38 -13.59 9.69 -4.37
N LEU A 39 -12.28 9.56 -4.66
CA LEU A 39 -11.71 9.82 -5.97
C LEU A 39 -12.19 8.80 -7.01
N LEU A 40 -12.21 7.51 -6.66
CA LEU A 40 -12.70 6.45 -7.55
C LEU A 40 -14.22 6.56 -7.81
N GLN A 41 -14.98 7.13 -6.88
CA GLN A 41 -16.43 7.34 -7.03
C GLN A 41 -16.79 8.61 -7.83
N SER A 42 -15.96 9.64 -7.77
CA SER A 42 -16.27 10.95 -8.34
C SER A 42 -15.66 11.21 -9.73
N ALA A 43 -14.64 10.45 -10.12
CA ALA A 43 -13.92 10.65 -11.37
C ALA A 43 -13.82 9.37 -12.21
N ALA A 44 -14.05 9.51 -13.51
CA ALA A 44 -13.71 8.47 -14.48
C ALA A 44 -12.25 8.63 -14.92
N PHE A 45 -11.51 7.52 -14.96
CA PHE A 45 -10.13 7.51 -15.40
C PHE A 45 -10.00 6.79 -16.75
N PRO A 46 -9.12 7.26 -17.65
CA PRO A 46 -8.91 6.62 -18.95
C PRO A 46 -8.13 5.30 -18.85
N SER A 47 -7.39 5.09 -17.76
CA SER A 47 -6.57 3.90 -17.54
C SER A 47 -6.19 3.75 -16.06
N TYR A 48 -5.80 2.55 -15.64
CA TYR A 48 -5.25 2.30 -14.30
C TYR A 48 -3.98 3.11 -14.01
N PRO A 49 -3.02 3.27 -14.95
CA PRO A 49 -1.89 4.18 -14.75
C PRO A 49 -2.31 5.63 -14.44
N ALA A 50 -3.37 6.14 -15.09
CA ALA A 50 -3.88 7.48 -14.80
C ALA A 50 -4.49 7.57 -13.38
N LEU A 51 -5.20 6.53 -12.94
CA LEU A 51 -5.68 6.42 -11.57
C LEU A 51 -4.53 6.39 -10.55
N ILE A 52 -3.50 5.57 -10.80
CA ILE A 52 -2.32 5.46 -9.94
C ILE A 52 -1.60 6.82 -9.83
N ALA A 53 -1.45 7.55 -10.94
CA ALA A 53 -0.86 8.90 -10.92
C ALA A 53 -1.70 9.91 -10.12
N ALA A 54 -3.03 9.79 -10.16
CA ALA A 54 -3.90 10.63 -9.35
C ALA A 54 -3.78 10.33 -7.84
N ILE A 55 -3.69 9.04 -7.47
CA ILE A 55 -3.42 8.62 -6.08
C ILE A 55 -2.04 9.09 -5.63
N GLN A 56 -1.01 8.96 -6.47
CA GLN A 56 0.33 9.51 -6.20
C GLN A 56 0.28 11.02 -5.90
N THR A 57 -0.56 11.76 -6.61
CA THR A 57 -0.77 13.19 -6.37
C THR A 57 -1.40 13.44 -5.00
N GLN A 58 -2.39 12.63 -4.57
CA GLN A 58 -2.95 12.71 -3.21
C GLN A 58 -1.88 12.45 -2.14
N LEU A 59 -1.05 11.42 -2.31
CA LEU A 59 0.02 11.08 -1.36
C LEU A 59 1.11 12.15 -1.30
N THR A 60 1.51 12.70 -2.45
CA THR A 60 2.47 13.81 -2.52
C THR A 60 1.93 15.07 -1.84
N ALA A 61 0.63 15.33 -1.96
CA ALA A 61 -0.02 16.44 -1.27
C ALA A 61 -0.01 16.25 0.25
N LEU A 62 -0.21 15.03 0.76
CA LEU A 62 -0.03 14.72 2.19
C LEU A 62 1.42 14.96 2.63
N ALA A 63 2.39 14.53 1.83
CA ALA A 63 3.82 14.71 2.13
C ALA A 63 4.26 16.18 2.15
N SER A 64 3.61 17.01 1.32
CA SER A 64 3.91 18.45 1.21
C SER A 64 3.12 19.30 2.21
N SER A 65 2.18 18.70 2.93
CA SER A 65 1.36 19.38 3.93
C SER A 65 2.16 19.66 5.19
N THR A 66 1.90 20.80 5.83
CA THR A 66 2.45 21.15 7.15
C THR A 66 1.58 20.64 8.30
N SER A 67 0.44 20.00 7.99
CA SER A 67 -0.47 19.45 9.00
C SER A 67 0.11 18.16 9.61
N PRO A 68 0.25 18.08 10.95
CA PRO A 68 0.64 16.84 11.62
C PRO A 68 -0.25 15.64 11.28
N ASP A 69 -1.55 15.87 11.10
CA ASP A 69 -2.51 14.82 10.76
C ASP A 69 -2.29 14.27 9.35
N ALA A 70 -1.87 15.12 8.41
CA ALA A 70 -1.54 14.69 7.05
C ALA A 70 -0.28 13.83 7.03
N THR A 71 0.74 14.21 7.81
CA THR A 71 1.96 13.42 7.99
C THR A 71 1.67 12.09 8.67
N ALA A 72 0.82 12.07 9.71
CA ALA A 72 0.41 10.86 10.40
C ALA A 72 -0.34 9.91 9.44
N THR A 73 -1.30 10.43 8.68
CA THR A 73 -2.04 9.66 7.66
C THR A 73 -1.10 9.04 6.64
N LEU A 74 -0.14 9.81 6.11
CA LEU A 74 0.85 9.29 5.16
C LEU A 74 1.73 8.20 5.79
N SER A 75 2.19 8.40 7.02
CA SER A 75 3.00 7.42 7.75
C SER A 75 2.23 6.11 7.96
N GLU A 76 0.95 6.17 8.32
CA GLU A 76 0.09 4.98 8.42
C GLU A 76 -0.08 4.25 7.09
N ILE A 77 -0.24 4.97 5.98
CA ILE A 77 -0.33 4.39 4.64
C ILE A 77 0.98 3.67 4.28
N LEU A 78 2.12 4.32 4.49
CA LEU A 78 3.43 3.72 4.19
C LEU A 78 3.70 2.50 5.07
N CYS A 79 3.31 2.56 6.34
CA CYS A 79 3.44 1.46 7.30
C CYS A 79 2.45 0.31 7.10
N ALA A 80 1.50 0.41 6.18
CA ALA A 80 0.59 -0.70 5.88
C ALA A 80 1.35 -1.89 5.24
N HIS A 81 2.50 -1.63 4.62
CA HIS A 81 3.31 -2.67 3.99
C HIS A 81 3.89 -3.64 5.04
N PRO A 82 3.84 -4.95 4.80
CA PRO A 82 4.46 -5.94 5.67
C PRO A 82 5.99 -5.83 5.62
N ARG A 83 6.69 -6.24 6.69
CA ARG A 83 8.15 -6.24 6.69
C ARG A 83 8.67 -7.26 5.67
N LEU A 84 9.81 -6.96 5.06
CA LEU A 84 10.50 -7.94 4.20
C LEU A 84 10.96 -9.14 5.03
N GLY A 85 10.55 -10.35 4.60
CA GLY A 85 10.83 -11.62 5.28
C GLY A 85 9.79 -12.00 6.35
N GLU A 86 8.70 -11.24 6.48
CA GLU A 86 7.64 -11.55 7.43
C GLU A 86 6.77 -12.71 6.91
N LYS A 87 6.67 -13.78 7.71
CA LYS A 87 5.95 -15.01 7.32
C LYS A 87 4.44 -14.87 7.31
N LYS A 88 3.90 -13.83 7.95
CA LYS A 88 2.46 -13.53 8.03
C LYS A 88 2.17 -12.29 7.20
N VAL A 89 1.82 -12.53 5.95
CA VAL A 89 1.38 -11.51 5.01
C VAL A 89 -0.07 -11.81 4.65
N ASP A 90 -0.96 -10.88 5.02
CA ASP A 90 -2.41 -11.03 4.84
C ASP A 90 -2.82 -10.86 3.36
N SER A 91 -2.02 -10.13 2.59
CA SER A 91 -2.20 -9.94 1.15
C SER A 91 -1.59 -11.09 0.34
N GLU A 92 -2.35 -11.60 -0.63
CA GLU A 92 -1.87 -12.68 -1.50
C GLU A 92 -0.69 -12.23 -2.37
N GLN A 93 -0.66 -10.93 -2.72
CA GLN A 93 0.39 -10.29 -3.49
C GLN A 93 1.69 -10.25 -2.71
N SER A 94 1.69 -9.73 -1.47
CA SER A 94 2.91 -9.69 -0.66
C SER A 94 3.44 -11.10 -0.38
N ARG A 95 2.56 -12.09 -0.21
CA ARG A 95 2.97 -13.50 -0.11
C ARG A 95 3.67 -14.00 -1.37
N ALA A 96 3.18 -13.63 -2.55
CA ALA A 96 3.81 -14.00 -3.82
C ALA A 96 5.14 -13.28 -4.04
N GLU A 97 5.21 -11.98 -3.73
CA GLU A 97 6.41 -11.15 -3.87
C GLU A 97 7.53 -11.60 -2.93
N GLN A 98 7.20 -11.91 -1.68
CA GLN A 98 8.17 -12.37 -0.69
C GLN A 98 8.42 -13.89 -0.73
N ALA A 99 7.78 -14.63 -1.65
CA ALA A 99 7.91 -16.08 -1.74
C ALA A 99 9.36 -16.52 -2.01
N GLN A 100 10.17 -15.69 -2.67
CA GLN A 100 11.59 -15.98 -2.89
C GLN A 100 12.44 -15.65 -1.65
N LEU A 101 12.15 -14.55 -0.95
CA LEU A 101 12.86 -14.17 0.29
C LEU A 101 12.65 -15.19 1.39
N ASN A 102 11.44 -15.76 1.48
CA ASN A 102 11.10 -16.80 2.45
C ASN A 102 11.71 -18.20 2.13
N LYS A 103 12.37 -18.36 0.97
CA LYS A 103 13.13 -19.58 0.64
C LYS A 103 14.58 -19.51 1.11
N GLY A 104 15.02 -18.35 1.59
CA GLY A 104 16.35 -18.16 2.18
C GLY A 104 16.57 -19.02 3.42
N GLY A 105 17.83 -19.31 3.72
CA GLY A 105 18.22 -19.99 4.96
C GLY A 105 17.92 -19.16 6.20
N GLN A 106 18.03 -19.77 7.39
CA GLN A 106 17.77 -19.09 8.66
C GLN A 106 18.66 -17.84 8.86
N GLU A 107 19.89 -17.85 8.35
CA GLU A 107 20.82 -16.71 8.39
C GLU A 107 20.32 -15.49 7.60
N GLU A 108 19.71 -15.70 6.42
CA GLU A 108 19.17 -14.60 5.61
C GLU A 108 17.93 -13.97 6.28
N ALA A 109 17.09 -14.79 6.92
CA ALA A 109 15.95 -14.30 7.69
C ALA A 109 16.38 -13.47 8.92
N GLU A 110 17.42 -13.91 9.63
CA GLU A 110 17.99 -13.17 10.77
C GLU A 110 18.64 -11.85 10.33
N ALA A 111 19.34 -11.84 9.20
CA ALA A 111 19.91 -10.64 8.62
C ALA A 111 18.83 -9.62 8.20
N LEU A 112 17.75 -10.08 7.56
CA LEU A 112 16.61 -9.24 7.20
C LEU A 112 15.92 -8.67 8.44
N ALA A 113 15.73 -9.47 9.49
CA ALA A 113 15.15 -8.99 10.74
C ALA A 113 16.02 -7.90 11.40
N LYS A 114 17.35 -8.07 11.37
CA LYS A 114 18.30 -7.06 11.86
C LYS A 114 18.21 -5.77 11.05
N LEU A 115 18.14 -5.85 9.73
CA LEU A 115 18.07 -4.68 8.86
C LEU A 115 16.75 -3.91 9.02
N ASN A 116 15.62 -4.63 9.11
CA ASN A 116 14.32 -4.01 9.43
C ASN A 116 14.38 -3.23 10.74
N ARG A 117 14.99 -3.82 11.78
CA ARG A 117 15.15 -3.17 13.09
C ARG A 117 16.03 -1.92 13.01
N GLU A 118 17.20 -2.01 12.38
CA GLU A 118 18.10 -0.87 12.22
C GLU A 118 17.44 0.27 11.46
N TYR A 119 16.66 -0.05 10.42
CA TYR A 119 15.91 0.94 9.66
C TYR A 119 14.83 1.63 10.52
N GLU A 120 14.03 0.85 11.25
CA GLU A 120 12.97 1.37 12.14
C GLU A 120 13.52 2.19 13.32
N GLU A 121 14.72 1.87 13.82
CA GLU A 121 15.41 2.65 14.86
C GLU A 121 15.90 4.01 14.31
N VAL A 122 16.35 4.06 13.05
CA VAL A 122 16.80 5.30 12.40
C VAL A 122 15.62 6.15 11.90
N PHE A 123 14.55 5.50 11.46
CA PHE A 123 13.36 6.13 10.91
C PHE A 123 12.09 5.67 11.67
N PRO A 124 11.83 6.23 12.86
CA PRO A 124 10.70 5.83 13.69
C PRO A 124 9.37 5.96 12.95
N GLY A 125 8.59 4.89 12.94
CA GLY A 125 7.28 4.88 12.27
C GLY A 125 7.35 4.76 10.74
N LEU A 126 8.46 4.28 10.19
CA LEU A 126 8.56 3.79 8.81
C LEU A 126 9.00 2.34 8.81
N ARG A 127 8.52 1.57 7.83
CA ARG A 127 8.95 0.17 7.61
C ARG A 127 9.94 0.12 6.46
N TYR A 128 10.83 -0.87 6.51
CA TYR A 128 11.68 -1.20 5.38
C TYR A 128 10.85 -2.03 4.39
N VAL A 129 10.41 -1.36 3.32
CA VAL A 129 9.55 -1.89 2.24
C VAL A 129 10.37 -2.13 0.99
#